data_AF-A0A9D6FW46-F1
#
_entry.id   AF-A0A9D6FW46-F1
#
_cell.length_a   1.000
_cell.length_b   1.000
_cell.length_c   1.000
_cell.angle_alpha   90.00
_cell.angle_beta   90.00
_cell.angle_gamma   90.00
#
_symmetry.space_group_name_H-M   'P 1'
#
loop_
_entity.id
_entity.type
_entity.pdbx_description
1 polymer ?
#
loop_
_entity_poly.entity_id
_entity_poly.type
_entity_poly.pdbx_seq_one_letter_code
_entity_poly.pdbx_strand_id
1 'polypeptide(L)'
;MPDRPTVVTVLIPLPLFYNADEKGRREPVEDEKFVMTAEEIAMELQEGGTMHVFRDAKPLGFWWNEGIVERDVHALLEVDVPDTAAVRAWLKSYARDVLLKRFHQKAIYLKFVGPIERLVVTDEAVVGDETELKE
;
A
#
# COMPACT_ATOMS: atom_id res chain seq x y z
N MET A 1 5.24 -17.57 24.70
CA MET A 1 5.20 -17.07 23.31
C MET A 1 5.63 -15.62 23.39
N PRO A 2 6.68 -15.17 22.69
CA PRO A 2 6.96 -13.74 22.65
C PRO A 2 5.72 -13.04 22.08
N ASP A 3 5.30 -11.94 22.70
CA ASP A 3 4.18 -11.13 22.20
C ASP A 3 4.45 -10.81 20.73
N ARG A 4 3.62 -11.35 19.84
CA ARG A 4 3.69 -10.96 18.44
C ARG A 4 3.36 -9.47 18.37
N PRO A 5 4.15 -8.66 17.67
CA PRO A 5 3.85 -7.24 17.55
C PRO A 5 2.45 -7.06 17.00
N THR A 6 1.69 -6.17 17.62
CA THR A 6 0.39 -5.72 17.14
C THR A 6 0.51 -5.31 15.67
N VAL A 7 -0.45 -5.72 14.83
CA VAL A 7 -0.43 -5.41 13.39
C VAL A 7 -1.51 -4.40 13.06
N VAL A 8 -1.19 -3.53 12.11
CA VAL A 8 -2.11 -2.56 11.52
C VAL A 8 -2.07 -2.70 10.00
N THR A 9 -3.21 -2.48 9.37
CA THR A 9 -3.31 -2.33 7.93
C THR A 9 -3.01 -0.89 7.56
N VAL A 10 -2.11 -0.68 6.62
CA VAL A 10 -1.82 0.63 6.03
C VAL A 10 -2.49 0.72 4.67
N LEU A 11 -3.34 1.71 4.53
CA LEU A 11 -4.05 2.06 3.31
C LEU A 11 -3.35 3.25 2.66
N ILE A 12 -2.84 3.05 1.44
CA ILE A 12 -2.09 4.02 0.65
C ILE A 12 -2.82 4.24 -0.69
N PRO A 13 -3.68 5.25 -0.80
CA PRO A 13 -4.26 5.63 -2.07
C PRO A 13 -3.19 6.24 -2.98
N LEU A 14 -3.05 5.67 -4.18
CA LEU A 14 -2.14 6.11 -5.23
C LEU A 14 -2.96 6.55 -6.45
N PRO A 15 -2.60 7.66 -7.10
CA PRO A 15 -3.38 8.19 -8.22
C PRO A 15 -3.18 7.33 -9.47
N LEU A 16 -4.25 7.07 -10.22
CA LEU A 16 -4.15 6.41 -11.54
C LEU A 16 -3.71 7.37 -12.65
N PHE A 17 -3.71 8.67 -12.39
CA PHE A 17 -3.34 9.71 -13.35
C PHE A 17 -2.42 10.73 -12.71
N TYR A 18 -1.51 11.29 -13.50
CA TYR A 18 -0.78 12.48 -13.09
C TYR A 18 -1.70 13.70 -12.96
N ASN A 19 -1.21 14.70 -12.23
CA ASN A 19 -1.86 16.02 -12.18
C ASN A 19 -2.03 16.59 -13.59
N ALA A 20 -3.07 17.40 -13.78
CA ALA A 20 -3.38 17.96 -15.08
C ALA A 20 -2.25 18.87 -15.61
N ASP A 21 -1.96 18.80 -16.90
CA ASP A 21 -1.07 19.73 -17.59
C ASP A 21 -1.68 21.14 -17.66
N GLU A 22 -0.96 22.12 -18.20
CA GLU A 22 -1.44 23.50 -18.38
C GLU A 22 -2.72 23.59 -19.25
N LYS A 23 -3.07 22.53 -19.97
CA LYS A 23 -4.26 22.40 -20.80
C LYS A 23 -5.37 21.59 -20.12
N GLY A 24 -5.19 21.20 -18.86
CA GLY A 24 -6.13 20.42 -18.07
C GLY A 24 -6.18 18.93 -18.43
N ARG A 25 -5.24 18.41 -19.22
CA ARG A 25 -5.20 16.99 -19.62
C ARG A 25 -4.41 16.20 -18.61
N ARG A 26 -4.87 14.98 -18.33
CA ARG A 26 -4.21 14.05 -17.41
C ARG A 26 -3.73 12.82 -18.15
N GLU A 27 -2.49 12.43 -17.88
CA GLU A 27 -1.89 11.20 -18.39
C GLU A 27 -1.99 10.10 -17.35
N PRO A 28 -2.23 8.84 -17.75
CA PRO A 28 -2.24 7.71 -16.82
C PRO A 28 -0.84 7.49 -16.23
N VAL A 29 -0.78 7.11 -14.97
CA VAL A 29 0.45 6.62 -14.34
C VAL A 29 0.76 5.23 -14.89
N GLU A 30 2.03 4.94 -15.17
CA GLU A 30 2.45 3.65 -15.70
C GLU A 30 2.26 2.54 -14.65
N ASP A 31 1.67 1.41 -15.06
CA ASP A 31 1.36 0.26 -14.19
C ASP A 31 2.59 -0.25 -13.42
N GLU A 32 3.77 -0.20 -14.06
CA GLU A 32 5.06 -0.61 -13.48
C GLU A 32 5.38 0.15 -12.18
N LYS A 33 4.96 1.41 -12.04
CA LYS A 33 5.21 2.20 -10.82
C LYS A 33 4.43 1.69 -9.62
N PHE A 34 3.25 1.10 -9.85
CA PHE A 34 2.44 0.50 -8.80
C PHE A 34 3.05 -0.82 -8.33
N VAL A 35 3.47 -1.66 -9.28
CA VAL A 35 4.14 -2.95 -9.00
C VAL A 35 5.43 -2.71 -8.22
N MET A 36 6.29 -1.82 -8.71
CA MET A 36 7.55 -1.45 -8.03
C MET A 36 7.31 -0.91 -6.62
N THR A 37 6.23 -0.14 -6.41
CA THR A 37 5.88 0.36 -5.06
C THR A 37 5.49 -0.78 -4.11
N ALA A 38 4.67 -1.73 -4.59
CA ALA A 38 4.28 -2.88 -3.77
C ALA A 38 5.48 -3.77 -3.44
N GLU A 39 6.37 -4.02 -4.41
CA GLU A 39 7.57 -4.84 -4.23
C GLU A 39 8.56 -4.22 -3.25
N GLU A 40 8.84 -2.91 -3.36
CA GLU A 40 9.74 -2.21 -2.44
C GLU A 40 9.24 -2.25 -0.99
N ILE A 41 7.93 -2.05 -0.78
CA ILE A 41 7.32 -2.15 0.55
C ILE A 41 7.39 -3.59 1.08
N ALA A 42 7.12 -4.58 0.23
CA ALA A 42 7.18 -5.97 0.63
C ALA A 42 8.60 -6.43 0.97
N MET A 43 9.60 -5.99 0.21
CA MET A 43 11.00 -6.29 0.48
C MET A 43 11.50 -5.67 1.79
N GLU A 44 11.16 -4.42 2.06
CA GLU A 44 11.59 -3.75 3.28
C GLU A 44 10.90 -4.34 4.52
N LEU A 45 9.57 -4.47 4.46
CA LEU A 45 8.78 -4.83 5.63
C LEU A 45 8.64 -6.34 5.82
N GLN A 46 9.08 -7.13 4.84
CA GLN A 46 8.91 -8.59 4.77
C GLN A 46 7.44 -9.02 4.88
N GLU A 47 6.51 -8.17 4.45
CA GLU A 47 5.07 -8.38 4.54
C GLU A 47 4.42 -8.15 3.16
N GLY A 48 3.36 -8.90 2.86
CA GLY A 48 2.64 -8.78 1.59
C GLY A 48 1.63 -7.62 1.59
N GLY A 49 1.19 -7.21 0.40
CA GLY A 49 0.12 -6.22 0.23
C GLY A 49 -0.83 -6.55 -0.91
N THR A 50 -2.03 -5.99 -0.85
CA THR A 50 -3.06 -6.11 -1.89
C THR A 50 -3.24 -4.77 -2.59
N MET A 51 -3.28 -4.78 -3.93
CA MET A 51 -3.59 -3.59 -4.72
C MET A 51 -5.02 -3.67 -5.25
N HIS A 52 -5.85 -2.70 -4.90
CA HIS A 52 -7.22 -2.58 -5.39
C HIS A 52 -7.31 -1.46 -6.42
N VAL A 53 -7.82 -1.74 -7.62
CA VAL A 53 -8.04 -0.73 -8.67
C VAL A 53 -9.54 -0.50 -8.84
N PHE A 54 -10.04 0.67 -8.42
CA PHE A 54 -11.47 0.99 -8.48
C PHE A 54 -11.84 1.60 -9.85
N ARG A 55 -12.47 0.81 -10.73
CA ARG A 55 -12.85 1.24 -12.10
C ARG A 55 -14.25 1.89 -12.19
N ASP A 56 -15.24 1.40 -11.42
CA ASP A 56 -16.65 1.81 -11.60
C ASP A 56 -17.25 2.62 -10.43
N ALA A 57 -16.87 2.30 -9.19
CA ALA A 57 -17.29 3.04 -8.00
C ALA A 57 -16.09 3.83 -7.47
N LYS A 58 -15.98 5.10 -7.87
CA LYS A 58 -14.90 6.00 -7.43
C LYS A 58 -15.08 6.29 -5.93
N PRO A 59 -14.24 5.77 -5.02
CA PRO A 59 -14.31 6.21 -3.63
C PRO A 59 -14.05 7.72 -3.63
N LEU A 60 -14.97 8.50 -3.04
CA LEU A 60 -14.73 9.92 -2.79
C LEU A 60 -13.53 9.99 -1.84
N GLY A 61 -12.38 10.42 -2.35
CA GLY A 61 -11.13 10.43 -1.59
C GLY A 61 -11.30 11.17 -0.26
N PHE A 62 -10.55 10.76 0.76
CA PHE A 62 -10.70 11.27 2.13
C PHE A 62 -10.57 12.81 2.27
N TRP A 63 -9.97 13.51 1.29
CA TRP A 63 -9.71 14.96 1.28
C TRP A 63 -10.55 15.74 0.26
N TRP A 64 -11.61 15.13 -0.29
CA TRP A 64 -12.36 15.69 -1.42
C TRP A 64 -12.98 17.07 -1.13
N ASN A 65 -13.28 17.36 0.14
CA ASN A 65 -13.83 18.64 0.59
C ASN A 65 -12.76 19.65 1.03
N GLU A 66 -11.48 19.26 1.09
CA GLU A 66 -10.38 20.12 1.53
C GLU A 66 -9.53 20.69 0.37
N GLY A 67 -9.77 20.25 -0.87
CA GLY A 67 -9.09 20.78 -2.06
C GLY A 67 -7.60 20.44 -2.16
N ILE A 68 -7.12 19.53 -1.31
CA ILE A 68 -5.70 19.13 -1.19
C ILE A 68 -5.31 18.08 -2.23
N VAL A 69 -6.26 17.22 -2.63
CA VAL A 69 -6.07 16.15 -3.61
C VAL A 69 -7.13 16.32 -4.70
N GLU A 70 -6.71 16.29 -5.97
CA GLU A 70 -7.65 16.35 -7.08
C GLU A 70 -8.57 15.10 -7.05
N ARG A 71 -9.73 15.17 -7.70
CA ARG A 71 -10.74 14.09 -7.75
C ARG A 71 -10.19 12.88 -8.53
N ASP A 72 -9.25 12.17 -7.94
CA ASP A 72 -8.48 11.15 -8.63
C ASP A 72 -9.14 9.79 -8.51
N VAL A 73 -9.10 9.06 -9.62
CA VAL A 73 -9.32 7.62 -9.60
C VAL A 73 -8.07 7.04 -8.97
N HIS A 74 -8.22 6.33 -7.86
CA HIS A 74 -7.07 5.82 -7.09
C HIS A 74 -6.97 4.30 -7.23
N ALA A 75 -5.75 3.80 -7.31
CA ALA A 75 -5.44 2.48 -6.80
C ALA A 75 -5.25 2.57 -5.28
N LEU A 76 -5.65 1.55 -4.54
CA LEU A 76 -5.44 1.47 -3.10
C LEU A 76 -4.47 0.33 -2.83
N LEU A 77 -3.30 0.68 -2.33
CA LEU A 77 -2.37 -0.31 -1.78
C LEU A 77 -2.70 -0.53 -0.31
N GLU A 78 -3.02 -1.77 0.03
CA GLU A 78 -3.33 -2.24 1.36
C GLU A 78 -2.17 -3.15 1.83
N VAL A 79 -1.52 -2.81 2.95
CA VAL A 79 -0.36 -3.57 3.45
C VAL A 79 -0.50 -3.77 4.95
N ASP A 80 -0.41 -5.01 5.41
CA ASP A 80 -0.38 -5.33 6.84
C ASP A 80 1.05 -5.23 7.37
N VAL A 81 1.27 -4.47 8.43
CA VAL A 81 2.62 -4.19 8.95
C VAL A 81 2.67 -4.23 10.47
N PRO A 82 3.83 -4.54 11.08
CA PRO A 82 4.02 -4.39 12.52
C PRO A 82 3.79 -2.93 12.96
N ASP A 83 2.94 -2.74 13.97
CA ASP A 83 2.64 -1.42 14.52
C ASP A 83 3.76 -0.94 15.45
N THR A 84 4.86 -0.52 14.83
CA THR A 84 6.03 0.02 15.52
C THR A 84 6.32 1.45 15.06
N ALA A 85 6.95 2.23 15.94
CA ALA A 85 7.38 3.59 15.60
C ALA A 85 8.36 3.62 14.42
N ALA A 86 9.23 2.61 14.31
CA ALA A 86 10.20 2.47 13.21
C ALA A 86 9.50 2.27 11.86
N VAL A 87 8.56 1.32 11.77
CA VAL A 87 7.79 1.08 10.54
C VAL A 87 6.98 2.31 10.13
N ARG A 88 6.30 2.96 11.08
CA ARG A 88 5.55 4.19 10.82
C ARG A 88 6.45 5.33 10.34
N ALA A 89 7.65 5.46 10.90
CA ALA A 89 8.61 6.48 10.47
C ALA A 89 9.14 6.19 9.07
N TRP A 90 9.48 4.93 8.78
CA TRP A 90 9.93 4.50 7.47
C TRP A 90 8.87 4.76 6.40
N LEU A 91 7.62 4.32 6.60
CA LEU A 91 6.52 4.55 5.65
C LEU A 91 6.29 6.04 5.36
N LYS A 92 6.38 6.89 6.39
CA LYS A 92 6.27 8.34 6.23
C LYS A 92 7.42 8.92 5.38
N SER A 93 8.64 8.48 5.62
CA SER A 93 9.81 8.92 4.84
C SER A 93 9.75 8.40 3.41
N TYR A 94 9.43 7.13 3.21
CA TYR A 94 9.26 6.53 1.88
C TYR A 94 8.16 7.24 1.07
N ALA A 95 7.01 7.53 1.67
CA ALA A 95 5.96 8.28 1.01
C ALA A 95 6.44 9.69 0.59
N ARG A 96 7.18 10.38 1.45
CA ARG A 96 7.71 11.72 1.17
C ARG A 96 8.79 11.70 0.09
N ASP A 97 9.76 10.80 0.20
CA ASP A 97 11.02 10.90 -0.54
C ASP A 97 10.95 10.17 -1.88
N VAL A 98 10.07 9.15 -1.97
CA VAL A 98 9.88 8.29 -3.13
C VAL A 98 8.52 8.52 -3.77
N LEU A 99 7.42 8.30 -3.05
CA LEU A 99 6.08 8.26 -3.66
C LEU A 99 5.63 9.61 -4.22
N LEU A 100 5.87 10.72 -3.50
CA LEU A 100 5.55 12.06 -4.00
C LEU A 100 6.19 12.33 -5.38
N LYS A 101 7.46 11.94 -5.54
CA LYS A 101 8.20 12.12 -6.80
C LYS A 101 7.70 11.15 -7.87
N ARG A 102 7.56 9.87 -7.54
CA ARG A 102 7.15 8.81 -8.47
C ARG A 102 5.79 9.07 -9.10
N PHE A 103 4.84 9.57 -8.31
CA PHE A 103 3.46 9.82 -8.71
C PHE A 103 3.15 11.30 -9.00
N HIS A 104 4.16 12.17 -8.91
CA HIS A 104 4.05 13.62 -9.12
C HIS A 104 2.95 14.29 -8.27
N GLN A 105 2.76 13.81 -7.05
CA GLN A 105 1.72 14.29 -6.14
C GLN A 105 2.26 15.33 -5.16
N LYS A 106 1.39 16.24 -4.72
CA LYS A 106 1.71 17.21 -3.66
C LYS A 106 1.59 16.61 -2.26
N ALA A 107 0.80 15.56 -2.12
CA ALA A 107 0.59 14.84 -0.88
C ALA A 107 0.30 13.36 -1.16
N ILE A 108 0.71 12.47 -0.24
CA ILE A 108 0.32 11.06 -0.21
C ILE A 108 -0.36 10.81 1.12
N TYR A 109 -1.54 10.19 1.08
CA TYR A 109 -2.28 9.85 2.28
C TYR A 109 -1.88 8.46 2.77
N LEU A 110 -1.56 8.35 4.06
CA LEU A 110 -1.31 7.08 4.73
C LEU A 110 -2.33 6.93 5.85
N LYS A 111 -3.20 5.92 5.78
CA LYS A 111 -4.16 5.60 6.84
C LYS A 111 -3.79 4.28 7.49
N PHE A 112 -3.56 4.32 8.80
CA PHE A 112 -3.30 3.15 9.61
C PHE A 112 -4.61 2.70 10.26
N VAL A 113 -5.03 1.47 10.02
CA VAL A 113 -6.25 0.86 10.52
C VAL A 113 -5.87 -0.34 11.38
N GLY A 114 -6.34 -0.37 12.62
CA GLY A 114 -6.13 -1.50 13.50
C GLY A 114 -6.22 -1.13 14.98
N PRO A 115 -5.78 -2.02 15.88
CA PRO A 115 -5.14 -3.31 15.60
C PRO A 115 -6.04 -4.28 14.81
N ILE A 116 -5.46 -5.14 13.98
CA ILE A 116 -6.21 -6.13 13.18
C ILE A 116 -6.00 -7.55 13.71
N GLU A 117 -7.03 -8.38 13.59
CA GLU A 117 -6.96 -9.81 13.84
C GLU A 117 -6.59 -10.55 12.55
N ARG A 118 -5.57 -11.42 12.62
CA ARG A 118 -5.14 -12.27 11.49
C ARG A 118 -5.48 -13.72 11.81
N LEU A 119 -6.39 -14.31 11.03
CA LEU A 119 -6.73 -15.73 11.10
C LEU A 119 -6.23 -16.43 9.83
N VAL A 120 -5.34 -17.41 9.99
CA VAL A 120 -4.97 -18.32 8.90
C VAL A 120 -5.82 -19.57 9.07
N VAL A 121 -6.67 -19.86 8.07
CA VAL A 121 -7.47 -21.08 8.03
C VAL A 121 -6.80 -22.02 7.04
N THR A 122 -6.24 -23.12 7.55
CA THR A 122 -5.65 -24.19 6.73
C THR A 122 -6.62 -25.38 6.65
N ASP A 123 -6.60 -26.10 5.55
CA ASP A 123 -7.07 -27.49 5.54
C ASP A 123 -6.07 -28.35 6.33
N GLU A 124 -6.52 -29.39 7.04
CA GLU A 124 -5.66 -30.23 7.89
C GLU A 124 -4.56 -30.97 7.08
N ALA A 125 -4.63 -30.93 5.75
CA ALA A 125 -3.74 -31.60 4.82
C ALA A 125 -2.56 -30.76 4.30
N VAL A 126 -2.15 -29.68 4.95
CA VAL A 126 -0.82 -29.10 4.68
C VAL A 126 0.24 -29.91 5.43
N VAL A 127 0.50 -31.12 4.93
CA VAL A 127 1.69 -31.89 5.28
C VAL A 127 2.86 -31.12 4.70
N GLY A 128 3.66 -30.50 5.58
CA GLY A 128 4.93 -29.90 5.19
C GLY A 128 5.81 -30.97 4.56
N ASP A 129 6.11 -30.82 3.29
CA ASP A 129 7.08 -31.65 2.59
C ASP A 129 8.48 -31.18 3.00
N GLU A 130 8.86 -31.49 4.24
CA GLU A 130 10.26 -31.62 4.63
C GLU A 130 10.70 -33.06 4.29
N THR A 131 10.94 -33.32 3.00
CA THR A 131 11.57 -34.57 2.58
C THR A 131 12.88 -34.29 1.85
N GLU A 132 13.94 -34.47 2.63
CA GLU A 132 15.28 -34.98 2.25
C GLU A 132 16.28 -34.06 1.52
N LEU A 133 17.09 -33.36 2.33
CA LEU A 133 18.53 -33.26 2.08
C LEU A 133 19.24 -34.49 2.66
N LYS A 134 19.41 -35.51 1.82
CA LYS A 134 20.50 -36.51 1.82
C LYS A 134 20.80 -36.73 0.33
N GLU A 135 22.02 -36.65 -0.17
CA GLU A 135 23.36 -36.99 0.34
C GLU A 135 24.42 -35.95 -0.05
#